data_AF-A0A957I6Q6-F1
#
_entry.id   AF-A0A957I6Q6-F1
#
_cell.length_a   1.000
_cell.length_b   1.000
_cell.length_c   1.000
_cell.angle_alpha   90.00
_cell.angle_beta   90.00
_cell.angle_gamma   90.00
#
_symmetry.space_group_name_H-M   'P 1'
#
loop_
_entity.id
_entity.type
_entity.pdbx_description
1 polymer ?
#
loop_
_entity_poly.entity_id
_entity_poly.type
_entity_poly.pdbx_seq_one_letter_code
_entity_poly.pdbx_strand_id
1 'polypeptide(L)'
;MPEFIKKLGIPTLVVTLVCLVYMVAILVNAKGDPLEFVIYDGHYSYQIAYRLFDEAAVIPEAYPYADELPDAYRFQRILYPLLARLFALGWPALLPWTLILLNILAIALGTWVTELLLQHHGISNWYALVYGLYAGNLVVLRSDMNEALAQTLVMLAIWAWVRSKHTWGFFWFALAVLAKETAVLFIAAYGLYSLQRRSWRDLLGLGASLVPYFAWQLFLLNWLGEFGFNSGQPIIWMPFGGWLMITQISWQAFLLISLLIVPLALIPTLAGFIISFRAIGQKFFHPYVYAILFNAIFMLFLPHLTYRESSAVIRVVQGLAVSMLLFGALTHSKRILNYSILWLFANVIVVSSAA
;
A
#
# COMPACT_ATOMS: atom_id res chain seq x y z
N MET A 1 -0.40 -12.20 31.16
CA MET A 1 -0.29 -11.96 29.71
C MET A 1 -1.68 -11.97 29.10
N PRO A 2 -2.18 -10.85 28.55
CA PRO A 2 -3.53 -10.77 28.02
C PRO A 2 -3.74 -11.74 26.83
N GLU A 3 -4.92 -12.35 26.77
CA GLU A 3 -5.36 -13.37 25.80
C GLU A 3 -5.08 -13.00 24.31
N PHE A 4 -5.02 -11.71 24.03
CA PHE A 4 -4.66 -11.15 22.72
C PHE A 4 -3.27 -11.58 22.25
N ILE A 5 -2.27 -11.61 23.14
CA ILE A 5 -0.89 -11.98 22.79
C ILE A 5 -0.79 -13.48 22.43
N LYS A 6 -1.66 -14.32 22.99
CA LYS A 6 -1.70 -15.76 22.65
C LYS A 6 -2.25 -16.03 21.24
N LYS A 7 -2.96 -15.07 20.64
CA LYS A 7 -3.52 -15.17 19.27
C LYS A 7 -2.66 -14.47 18.21
N LEU A 8 -1.68 -13.64 18.61
CA LEU A 8 -0.70 -13.12 17.66
C LEU A 8 0.20 -14.26 17.20
N GLY A 9 0.32 -14.47 15.90
CA GLY A 9 1.31 -15.42 15.40
C GLY A 9 2.73 -14.88 15.59
N ILE A 10 3.66 -15.82 15.69
CA ILE A 10 5.09 -15.56 15.84
C ILE A 10 5.61 -14.59 14.75
N PRO A 11 5.24 -14.70 13.45
CA PRO A 11 5.72 -13.77 12.43
C PRO A 11 5.29 -12.32 12.69
N THR A 12 4.06 -12.07 13.11
CA THR A 12 3.55 -10.73 13.46
C THR A 12 4.36 -10.10 14.58
N LEU A 13 4.70 -10.88 15.61
CA LEU A 13 5.57 -10.40 16.70
C LEU A 13 6.96 -10.03 16.19
N VAL A 14 7.54 -10.86 15.31
CA VAL A 14 8.84 -10.56 14.68
C VAL A 14 8.77 -9.26 13.87
N VAL A 15 7.76 -9.09 13.03
CA VAL A 15 7.58 -7.87 12.22
C VAL A 15 7.39 -6.64 13.11
N THR A 16 6.53 -6.74 14.12
CA THR A 16 6.29 -5.65 15.07
C THR A 16 7.58 -5.26 15.78
N LEU A 17 8.37 -6.24 16.25
CA LEU A 17 9.65 -5.99 16.89
C LEU A 17 10.63 -5.30 15.93
N VAL A 18 10.73 -5.75 14.68
CA VAL A 18 11.59 -5.12 13.68
C VAL A 18 11.16 -3.67 13.42
N CYS A 19 9.86 -3.40 13.27
CA CYS A 19 9.35 -2.04 13.10
C CYS A 19 9.66 -1.15 14.32
N LEU A 20 9.50 -1.69 15.54
CA LEU A 20 9.83 -0.96 16.78
C LEU A 20 11.32 -0.65 16.88
N VAL A 21 12.19 -1.63 16.61
CA VAL A 21 13.65 -1.44 16.60
C VAL A 21 14.06 -0.42 15.54
N TYR A 22 13.48 -0.51 14.34
CA TYR A 22 13.73 0.45 13.25
C TYR A 22 13.31 1.87 13.63
N MET A 23 12.13 2.04 14.21
CA MET A 23 11.66 3.33 14.72
C MET A 23 12.59 3.88 15.80
N VAL A 24 12.96 3.07 16.79
CA VAL A 24 13.85 3.49 17.88
C VAL A 24 15.22 3.90 17.35
N ALA A 25 15.79 3.16 16.40
CA ALA A 25 17.07 3.49 15.78
C ALA A 25 17.04 4.88 15.10
N ILE A 26 15.98 5.17 14.35
CA ILE A 26 15.79 6.48 13.70
C ILE A 26 15.61 7.58 14.75
N LEU A 27 14.76 7.37 15.76
CA LEU A 27 14.53 8.37 16.82
C LEU A 27 15.81 8.67 17.61
N VAL A 28 16.65 7.67 17.90
CA VAL A 28 17.94 7.89 18.56
C VAL A 28 18.85 8.77 17.70
N ASN A 29 18.92 8.51 16.39
CA ASN A 29 19.69 9.35 15.45
C ASN A 29 19.10 10.77 15.34
N ALA A 30 17.78 10.89 15.41
CA ALA A 30 17.03 12.15 15.37
C ALA A 30 16.96 12.89 16.71
N LYS A 31 17.69 12.43 17.75
CA LYS A 31 17.65 12.98 19.12
C LYS A 31 16.24 13.05 19.73
N GLY A 32 15.36 12.14 19.31
CA GLY A 32 13.99 12.01 19.80
C GLY A 32 12.96 12.85 19.04
N ASP A 33 13.32 13.52 17.94
CA ASP A 33 12.35 14.28 17.13
C ASP A 33 11.55 13.36 16.19
N PRO A 34 10.22 13.20 16.39
CA PRO A 34 9.39 12.37 15.53
C PRO A 34 9.11 13.03 14.17
N LEU A 35 9.35 14.34 13.99
CA LEU A 35 9.20 15.00 12.70
C LEU A 35 10.20 14.47 11.66
N GLU A 36 11.27 13.80 12.10
CA GLU A 36 12.20 13.13 11.19
C GLU A 36 11.50 12.07 10.32
N PHE A 37 10.38 11.48 10.77
CA PHE A 37 9.58 10.54 9.97
C PHE A 37 8.69 11.22 8.93
N VAL A 38 8.46 12.52 9.08
CA VAL A 38 7.55 13.32 8.27
C VAL A 38 8.32 13.88 7.05
N ILE A 39 8.77 12.96 6.19
CA ILE A 39 9.58 13.26 5.00
C ILE A 39 8.93 12.73 3.71
N TYR A 40 9.47 13.11 2.55
CA TYR A 40 8.91 12.77 1.23
C TYR A 40 7.40 13.07 1.18
N ASP A 41 6.56 12.14 0.74
CA ASP A 41 5.12 12.37 0.66
C ASP A 41 4.38 12.35 2.01
N GLY A 42 4.98 11.84 3.09
CA GLY A 42 4.32 11.80 4.41
C GLY A 42 4.13 13.17 5.02
N HIS A 43 4.99 14.11 4.63
CA HIS A 43 4.88 15.50 5.01
C HIS A 43 3.51 16.09 4.63
N TYR A 44 2.95 15.72 3.47
CA TYR A 44 1.59 16.12 3.08
C TYR A 44 0.54 15.49 4.00
N SER A 45 0.74 14.23 4.43
CA SER A 45 -0.19 13.57 5.36
C SER A 45 -0.22 14.28 6.71
N TYR A 46 0.94 14.70 7.21
CA TYR A 46 1.05 15.52 8.41
C TYR A 46 0.37 16.88 8.24
N GLN A 47 0.64 17.61 7.14
CA GLN A 47 0.00 18.91 6.90
C GLN A 47 -1.52 18.81 6.81
N ILE A 48 -2.04 17.80 6.09
CA ILE A 48 -3.48 17.54 6.00
C ILE A 48 -4.03 17.27 7.40
N ALA A 49 -3.40 16.39 8.19
CA ALA A 49 -3.84 16.07 9.55
C ALA A 49 -3.81 17.29 10.48
N TYR A 50 -2.80 18.16 10.33
CA TYR A 50 -2.61 19.36 11.14
C TYR A 50 -3.63 20.45 10.82
N ARG A 51 -3.90 20.70 9.54
CA ARG A 51 -4.82 21.77 9.09
C ARG A 51 -6.29 21.33 8.95
N LEU A 52 -6.58 20.04 9.06
CA LEU A 52 -7.94 19.53 8.90
C LEU A 52 -8.93 20.24 9.85
N PHE A 53 -9.92 20.95 9.33
CA PHE A 53 -10.92 21.71 10.12
C PHE A 53 -10.41 22.96 10.87
N ASP A 54 -9.19 23.40 10.62
CA ASP A 54 -8.69 24.70 11.08
C ASP A 54 -7.74 25.28 10.02
N GLU A 55 -8.31 25.98 9.05
CA GLU A 55 -7.54 26.63 7.97
C GLU A 55 -6.61 27.73 8.50
N ALA A 56 -6.87 28.26 9.70
CA ALA A 56 -6.02 29.24 10.37
C ALA A 56 -4.87 28.59 11.17
N ALA A 57 -4.81 27.24 11.23
CA ALA A 57 -3.75 26.53 11.92
C ALA A 57 -2.39 26.78 11.24
N VAL A 58 -1.57 27.58 11.92
CA VAL A 58 -0.20 27.87 11.49
C VAL A 58 0.68 26.65 11.80
N ILE A 59 1.27 26.09 10.75
CA ILE A 59 2.31 25.06 10.89
C ILE A 59 3.54 25.74 11.49
N PRO A 60 4.25 25.12 12.46
CA PRO A 60 5.45 25.72 13.03
C PRO A 60 6.44 26.15 11.94
N GLU A 61 6.93 27.40 11.98
CA GLU A 61 7.90 27.92 10.99
C GLU A 61 9.17 27.07 10.88
N ALA A 62 9.53 26.38 11.96
CA ALA A 62 10.66 25.46 11.99
C ALA A 62 10.45 24.18 11.17
N TYR A 63 9.24 23.90 10.68
CA TYR A 63 8.94 22.74 9.86
C TYR A 63 9.39 22.96 8.40
N PRO A 64 10.32 22.14 7.86
CA PRO A 64 10.98 22.42 6.57
C PRO A 64 10.05 22.55 5.36
N TYR A 65 8.85 21.95 5.42
CA TYR A 65 7.89 21.90 4.31
C TYR A 65 6.66 22.78 4.55
N ALA A 66 6.72 23.77 5.45
CA ALA A 66 5.56 24.58 5.82
C ALA A 66 4.88 25.28 4.62
N ASP A 67 5.68 25.64 3.61
CA ASP A 67 5.25 26.35 2.40
C ASP A 67 4.74 25.42 1.28
N GLU A 68 5.01 24.11 1.36
CA GLU A 68 4.60 23.14 0.33
C GLU A 68 3.17 22.65 0.58
N LEU A 69 2.17 23.40 0.10
CA LEU A 69 0.76 23.03 0.31
C LEU A 69 0.36 21.75 -0.45
N PRO A 70 -0.41 20.84 0.19
CA PRO A 70 -0.92 19.64 -0.49
C PRO A 70 -1.90 20.01 -1.62
N ASP A 71 -1.74 19.36 -2.77
CA ASP A 71 -2.66 19.47 -3.90
C ASP A 71 -3.90 18.58 -3.73
N ALA A 72 -4.87 18.72 -4.66
CA ALA A 72 -6.09 17.91 -4.66
C ALA A 72 -5.80 16.40 -4.73
N TYR A 73 -4.66 15.99 -5.32
CA TYR A 73 -4.24 14.59 -5.43
C TYR A 73 -3.86 14.02 -4.06
N ARG A 74 -3.12 14.78 -3.23
CA ARG A 74 -2.79 14.37 -1.86
C ARG A 74 -4.03 14.36 -0.96
N PHE A 75 -4.94 15.31 -1.14
CA PHE A 75 -6.19 15.35 -0.36
C PHE A 75 -7.13 14.18 -0.63
N GLN A 76 -6.99 13.44 -1.73
CA GLN A 76 -7.79 12.23 -1.98
C GLN A 76 -7.63 11.17 -0.89
N ARG A 77 -6.44 11.13 -0.29
CA ARG A 77 -5.98 10.07 0.61
C ARG A 77 -6.25 10.42 2.07
N ILE A 78 -7.50 10.82 2.34
CA ILE A 78 -7.87 11.48 3.59
C ILE A 78 -7.86 10.56 4.80
N LEU A 79 -8.02 9.24 4.62
CA LEU A 79 -8.25 8.33 5.75
C LEU A 79 -7.08 8.31 6.74
N TYR A 80 -5.84 8.26 6.24
CA TYR A 80 -4.66 8.17 7.09
C TYR A 80 -4.43 9.46 7.93
N PRO A 81 -4.41 10.66 7.33
CA PRO A 81 -4.39 11.92 8.09
C PRO A 81 -5.55 12.09 9.07
N LEU A 82 -6.76 11.69 8.68
CA LEU A 82 -7.94 11.78 9.55
C LEU A 82 -7.82 10.90 10.79
N LEU A 83 -7.35 9.66 10.64
CA LEU A 83 -7.09 8.77 11.77
C LEU A 83 -5.98 9.32 12.66
N ALA A 84 -4.90 9.86 12.08
CA ALA A 84 -3.82 10.44 12.87
C ALA A 84 -4.32 11.59 13.74
N ARG A 85 -5.09 12.53 13.18
CA ARG A 85 -5.70 13.62 13.94
C ARG A 85 -6.66 13.12 15.03
N LEU A 86 -7.48 12.10 14.72
CA LEU A 86 -8.41 11.51 15.67
C LEU A 86 -7.67 10.87 16.86
N PHE A 87 -6.58 10.14 16.61
CA PHE A 87 -5.76 9.54 17.67
C PHE A 87 -4.86 10.54 18.39
N ALA A 88 -4.52 11.67 17.76
CA ALA A 88 -3.83 12.79 18.41
C ALA A 88 -4.74 13.54 19.40
N LEU A 89 -6.06 13.26 19.41
CA LEU A 89 -7.04 13.89 20.30
C LEU A 89 -7.02 15.42 20.25
N GLY A 90 -6.69 15.97 19.07
CA GLY A 90 -6.57 17.41 18.83
C GLY A 90 -5.27 18.04 19.33
N TRP A 91 -4.30 17.28 19.83
CA TRP A 91 -3.02 17.80 20.33
C TRP A 91 -1.98 17.79 19.20
N PRO A 92 -1.56 18.97 18.69
CA PRO A 92 -0.69 19.01 17.51
C PRO A 92 0.68 18.33 17.72
N ALA A 93 1.21 18.40 18.94
CA ALA A 93 2.48 17.74 19.30
C ALA A 93 2.42 16.19 19.23
N LEU A 94 1.23 15.59 19.28
CA LEU A 94 1.07 14.14 19.18
C LEU A 94 0.91 13.65 17.73
N LEU A 95 0.70 14.55 16.76
CA LEU A 95 0.45 14.17 15.38
C LEU A 95 1.56 13.29 14.78
N PRO A 96 2.86 13.67 14.85
CA PRO A 96 3.93 12.83 14.31
C PRO A 96 3.97 11.44 14.95
N TRP A 97 3.77 11.36 16.27
CA TRP A 97 3.71 10.09 16.99
C TRP A 97 2.54 9.20 16.54
N THR A 98 1.37 9.81 16.30
CA THR A 98 0.18 9.07 15.87
C THR A 98 0.32 8.53 14.46
N LEU A 99 1.00 9.24 13.56
CA LEU A 99 1.32 8.77 12.21
C LEU A 99 2.22 7.53 12.28
N ILE A 100 3.33 7.63 13.00
CA ILE A 100 4.27 6.51 13.20
C ILE A 100 3.54 5.30 13.80
N LEU A 101 2.75 5.53 14.86
CA LEU A 101 2.00 4.45 15.53
C LEU A 101 0.99 3.79 14.59
N LEU A 102 0.25 4.57 13.81
CA LEU A 102 -0.70 4.05 12.82
C LEU A 102 -0.01 3.17 11.78
N ASN A 103 1.18 3.56 11.32
CA ASN A 103 1.95 2.74 10.39
C ASN A 103 2.41 1.42 11.01
N ILE A 104 2.95 1.44 12.24
CA ILE A 104 3.36 0.21 12.93
C ILE A 104 2.15 -0.71 13.16
N LEU A 105 1.03 -0.16 13.61
CA LEU A 105 -0.21 -0.90 13.81
C LEU A 105 -0.76 -1.47 12.50
N ALA A 106 -0.73 -0.69 11.42
CA ALA A 106 -1.14 -1.14 10.10
C ALA A 106 -0.26 -2.31 9.63
N ILE A 107 1.07 -2.16 9.66
CA ILE A 107 2.00 -3.23 9.23
C ILE A 107 1.76 -4.50 10.06
N ALA A 108 1.71 -4.39 11.39
CA ALA A 108 1.48 -5.52 12.28
C ALA A 108 0.12 -6.20 12.01
N LEU A 109 -0.97 -5.42 11.91
CA LEU A 109 -2.31 -5.93 11.66
C LEU A 109 -2.39 -6.59 10.27
N GLY A 110 -1.79 -5.99 9.25
CA GLY A 110 -1.74 -6.56 7.90
C GLY A 110 -0.95 -7.86 7.85
N THR A 111 0.16 -7.96 8.58
CA THR A 111 0.92 -9.22 8.73
C THR A 111 0.06 -10.28 9.39
N TRP A 112 -0.61 -9.95 10.48
CA TRP A 112 -1.48 -10.89 11.19
C TRP A 112 -2.61 -11.40 10.29
N VAL A 113 -3.28 -10.51 9.56
CA VAL A 113 -4.34 -10.91 8.61
C VAL A 113 -3.77 -11.78 7.49
N THR A 114 -2.55 -11.50 7.03
CA THR A 114 -1.84 -12.35 6.05
C THR A 114 -1.58 -13.74 6.63
N GLU A 115 -1.18 -13.86 7.89
CA GLU A 115 -1.03 -15.16 8.55
C GLU A 115 -2.35 -15.92 8.58
N LEU A 116 -3.46 -15.26 8.92
CA LEU A 116 -4.79 -15.88 8.94
C LEU A 116 -5.18 -16.41 7.55
N LEU A 117 -4.89 -15.65 6.49
CA LEU A 117 -5.11 -16.06 5.11
C LEU A 117 -4.23 -17.26 4.71
N LEU A 118 -2.95 -17.25 5.08
CA LEU A 118 -2.04 -18.36 4.81
C LEU A 118 -2.45 -19.63 5.56
N GLN A 119 -2.82 -19.52 6.83
CA GLN A 119 -3.32 -20.63 7.65
C GLN A 119 -4.62 -21.19 7.08
N HIS A 120 -5.53 -20.33 6.60
CA HIS A 120 -6.76 -20.76 5.94
C HIS A 120 -6.48 -21.61 4.69
N HIS A 121 -5.41 -21.29 3.96
CA HIS A 121 -4.93 -22.08 2.83
C HIS A 121 -4.00 -23.24 3.24
N GLY A 122 -3.82 -23.54 4.54
CA GLY A 122 -2.94 -24.63 5.00
C GLY A 122 -1.45 -24.41 4.71
N ILE A 123 -1.03 -23.16 4.52
CA ILE A 123 0.35 -22.76 4.25
C ILE A 123 1.01 -22.26 5.55
N SER A 124 2.33 -22.42 5.64
CA SER A 124 3.14 -21.90 6.74
C SER A 124 2.91 -20.39 6.93
N ASN A 125 2.62 -19.98 8.16
CA ASN A 125 2.43 -18.58 8.55
C ASN A 125 3.71 -17.74 8.37
N TRP A 126 4.90 -18.35 8.33
CA TRP A 126 6.16 -17.64 8.11
C TRP A 126 6.25 -16.90 6.78
N TYR A 127 5.47 -17.31 5.77
CA TYR A 127 5.38 -16.53 4.53
C TYR A 127 4.72 -15.16 4.73
N ALA A 128 4.05 -14.90 5.86
CA ALA A 128 3.54 -13.56 6.21
C ALA A 128 4.67 -12.53 6.41
N LEU A 129 5.91 -12.99 6.69
CA LEU A 129 7.07 -12.10 6.71
C LEU A 129 7.29 -11.40 5.38
N VAL A 130 6.93 -12.04 4.25
CA VAL A 130 7.00 -11.42 2.91
C VAL A 130 6.12 -10.18 2.83
N TYR A 131 4.94 -10.19 3.48
CA TYR A 131 4.09 -9.00 3.59
C TYR A 131 4.69 -8.00 4.58
N GLY A 132 4.95 -8.42 5.81
CA GLY A 132 5.26 -7.48 6.90
C GLY A 132 6.62 -6.82 6.78
N LEU A 133 7.64 -7.60 6.43
CA LEU A 133 9.01 -7.13 6.20
C LEU A 133 9.26 -6.76 4.73
N TYR A 134 8.19 -6.53 3.95
CA TYR A 134 8.35 -5.97 2.61
C TYR A 134 9.01 -4.59 2.69
N ALA A 135 10.03 -4.34 1.88
CA ALA A 135 10.78 -3.08 1.90
C ALA A 135 9.88 -1.83 1.75
N GLY A 136 8.78 -1.95 0.99
CA GLY A 136 7.80 -0.88 0.85
C GLY A 136 7.16 -0.47 2.18
N ASN A 137 6.88 -1.42 3.08
CA ASN A 137 6.33 -1.12 4.40
C ASN A 137 7.34 -0.39 5.28
N LEU A 138 8.63 -0.72 5.19
CA LEU A 138 9.66 -0.02 5.97
C LEU A 138 9.91 1.40 5.43
N VAL A 139 9.85 1.60 4.12
CA VAL A 139 9.89 2.93 3.49
C VAL A 139 8.69 3.77 3.92
N VAL A 140 7.51 3.17 3.96
CA VAL A 140 6.28 3.82 4.39
C VAL A 140 6.36 4.23 5.85
N LEU A 141 6.86 3.34 6.71
CA LEU A 141 7.11 3.66 8.12
C LEU A 141 8.12 4.79 8.27
N ARG A 142 9.23 4.78 7.51
CA ARG A 142 10.27 5.83 7.56
C ARG A 142 9.76 7.21 7.15
N SER A 143 8.73 7.25 6.31
CA SER A 143 8.29 8.46 5.62
C SER A 143 6.83 8.82 5.93
N ASP A 144 6.22 8.26 6.98
CA ASP A 144 4.81 8.43 7.37
C ASP A 144 3.80 8.47 6.21
N MET A 145 3.88 7.47 5.34
CA MET A 145 2.99 7.36 4.18
C MET A 145 1.78 6.46 4.48
N ASN A 146 0.81 6.45 3.57
CA ASN A 146 -0.53 5.88 3.74
C ASN A 146 -0.69 4.44 3.20
N GLU A 147 0.32 3.89 2.51
CA GLU A 147 0.23 2.59 1.82
C GLU A 147 0.02 1.41 2.76
N ALA A 148 0.72 1.39 3.89
CA ALA A 148 0.65 0.29 4.84
C ALA A 148 -0.78 0.15 5.38
N LEU A 149 -1.43 1.28 5.68
CA LEU A 149 -2.84 1.31 6.06
C LEU A 149 -3.73 0.78 4.92
N ALA A 150 -3.57 1.30 3.71
CA ALA A 150 -4.37 0.89 2.56
C ALA A 150 -4.28 -0.62 2.29
N GLN A 151 -3.05 -1.18 2.27
CA GLN A 151 -2.83 -2.61 2.05
C GLN A 151 -3.42 -3.46 3.17
N THR A 152 -3.33 -3.00 4.41
CA THR A 152 -3.91 -3.71 5.56
C THR A 152 -5.43 -3.76 5.48
N LEU A 153 -6.07 -2.66 5.07
CA LEU A 153 -7.51 -2.60 4.82
C LEU A 153 -7.92 -3.52 3.66
N VAL A 154 -7.12 -3.60 2.59
CA VAL A 154 -7.33 -4.59 1.52
C VAL A 154 -7.25 -6.02 2.07
N MET A 155 -6.24 -6.33 2.89
CA MET A 155 -6.11 -7.68 3.48
C MET A 155 -7.27 -8.03 4.40
N LEU A 156 -7.75 -7.07 5.20
CA LEU A 156 -8.96 -7.23 6.02
C LEU A 156 -10.21 -7.47 5.16
N ALA A 157 -10.32 -6.78 4.02
CA ALA A 157 -11.42 -6.99 3.07
C ALA A 157 -11.39 -8.40 2.47
N ILE A 158 -10.20 -8.85 2.05
CA ILE A 158 -9.97 -10.20 1.53
C ILE A 158 -10.31 -11.26 2.60
N TRP A 159 -9.86 -11.06 3.84
CA TRP A 159 -10.17 -11.97 4.95
C TRP A 159 -11.66 -12.04 5.27
N ALA A 160 -12.35 -10.90 5.30
CA ALA A 160 -13.79 -10.84 5.48
C ALA A 160 -14.52 -11.60 4.36
N TRP A 161 -14.02 -11.48 3.11
CA TRP A 161 -14.55 -12.21 1.97
C TRP A 161 -14.38 -13.73 2.10
N VAL A 162 -13.19 -14.19 2.48
CA VAL A 162 -12.89 -15.61 2.73
C VAL A 162 -13.80 -16.19 3.82
N ARG A 163 -14.19 -15.38 4.81
CA ARG A 163 -15.12 -15.75 5.88
C ARG A 163 -16.60 -15.60 5.49
N SER A 164 -16.91 -15.34 4.22
CA SER A 164 -18.26 -15.10 3.70
C SER A 164 -18.98 -13.90 4.37
N LYS A 165 -18.23 -12.99 4.99
CA LYS A 165 -18.74 -11.75 5.61
C LYS A 165 -18.59 -10.58 4.63
N HIS A 166 -19.27 -10.66 3.49
CA HIS A 166 -19.03 -9.73 2.36
C HIS A 166 -19.32 -8.27 2.71
N THR A 167 -20.29 -7.99 3.59
CA THR A 167 -20.60 -6.63 4.08
C THR A 167 -19.40 -5.96 4.74
N TRP A 168 -18.67 -6.70 5.58
CA TRP A 168 -17.41 -6.23 6.16
C TRP A 168 -16.32 -6.08 5.10
N GLY A 169 -16.31 -6.95 4.09
CA GLY A 169 -15.44 -6.81 2.91
C GLY A 169 -15.64 -5.47 2.20
N PHE A 170 -16.88 -5.09 1.90
CA PHE A 170 -17.20 -3.81 1.26
C PHE A 170 -16.78 -2.62 2.11
N PHE A 171 -17.02 -2.69 3.43
CA PHE A 171 -16.61 -1.64 4.37
C PHE A 171 -15.09 -1.44 4.35
N TRP A 172 -14.31 -2.52 4.46
CA TRP A 172 -12.86 -2.43 4.44
C TRP A 172 -12.31 -1.97 3.09
N PHE A 173 -12.93 -2.39 1.97
CA PHE A 173 -12.58 -1.86 0.65
C PHE A 173 -12.86 -0.37 0.51
N ALA A 174 -13.98 0.12 1.03
CA ALA A 174 -14.30 1.54 0.99
C ALA A 174 -13.25 2.37 1.73
N LEU A 175 -12.86 1.92 2.93
CA LEU A 175 -11.78 2.55 3.69
C LEU A 175 -10.43 2.43 2.96
N ALA A 176 -10.13 1.30 2.34
CA ALA A 176 -8.88 1.10 1.62
C ALA A 176 -8.70 2.11 0.46
N VAL A 177 -9.77 2.41 -0.28
CA VAL A 177 -9.75 3.39 -1.37
C VAL A 177 -9.57 4.82 -0.85
N LEU A 178 -10.19 5.16 0.28
CA LEU A 178 -9.98 6.45 0.95
C LEU A 178 -8.57 6.59 1.55
N ALA A 179 -7.91 5.47 1.88
CA ALA A 179 -6.50 5.48 2.22
C ALA A 179 -5.64 5.64 0.97
N LYS A 180 -5.87 4.86 -0.08
CA LYS A 180 -5.13 4.94 -1.34
C LYS A 180 -5.94 4.41 -2.52
N GLU A 181 -5.98 5.20 -3.59
CA GLU A 181 -6.75 4.95 -4.81
C GLU A 181 -6.38 3.63 -5.50
N THR A 182 -5.15 3.14 -5.35
CA THR A 182 -4.69 1.86 -5.92
C THR A 182 -5.44 0.65 -5.35
N ALA A 183 -6.13 0.78 -4.21
CA ALA A 183 -6.97 -0.28 -3.67
C ALA A 183 -8.13 -0.66 -4.62
N VAL A 184 -8.54 0.24 -5.53
CA VAL A 184 -9.56 -0.02 -6.55
C VAL A 184 -9.19 -1.22 -7.43
N LEU A 185 -7.91 -1.52 -7.63
CA LEU A 185 -7.46 -2.70 -8.39
C LEU A 185 -7.98 -4.00 -7.78
N PHE A 186 -8.04 -4.10 -6.44
CA PHE A 186 -8.60 -5.25 -5.75
C PHE A 186 -10.13 -5.27 -5.82
N ILE A 187 -10.78 -4.12 -5.72
CA ILE A 187 -12.24 -4.03 -5.91
C ILE A 187 -12.61 -4.49 -7.32
N ALA A 188 -11.85 -4.08 -8.35
CA ALA A 188 -12.03 -4.54 -9.72
C ALA A 188 -11.84 -6.05 -9.86
N ALA A 189 -10.82 -6.63 -9.20
CA ALA A 189 -10.58 -8.06 -9.17
C ALA A 189 -11.76 -8.87 -8.61
N TYR A 190 -12.26 -8.45 -7.44
CA TYR A 190 -13.41 -9.07 -6.79
C TYR A 190 -14.73 -8.79 -7.53
N GLY A 191 -14.84 -7.62 -8.17
CA GLY A 191 -15.98 -7.22 -8.98
C GLY A 191 -16.11 -8.09 -10.23
N LEU A 192 -15.00 -8.28 -10.96
CA LEU A 192 -14.97 -9.15 -12.15
C LEU A 192 -15.30 -10.61 -11.79
N TYR A 193 -14.76 -11.09 -10.67
CA TYR A 193 -15.10 -12.42 -10.15
C TYR A 193 -16.59 -12.54 -9.79
N SER A 194 -17.16 -11.54 -9.12
CA SER A 194 -18.57 -11.51 -8.73
C SER A 194 -19.49 -11.44 -9.95
N LEU A 195 -19.12 -10.64 -10.96
CA LEU A 195 -19.81 -10.53 -12.24
C LEU A 195 -19.85 -11.88 -12.96
N GLN A 196 -18.72 -12.59 -13.01
CA GLN A 196 -18.64 -13.90 -13.64
C GLN A 196 -19.49 -14.94 -12.94
N ARG A 197 -19.57 -14.89 -11.60
CA ARG A 197 -20.48 -15.72 -10.80
C ARG A 197 -21.92 -15.24 -10.78
N ARG A 198 -22.24 -14.14 -11.48
CA ARG A 198 -23.57 -13.49 -11.49
C ARG A 198 -24.06 -13.13 -10.08
N SER A 199 -23.14 -12.86 -9.14
CA SER A 199 -23.47 -12.42 -7.80
C SER A 199 -23.70 -10.91 -7.78
N TRP A 200 -24.90 -10.48 -8.21
CA TRP A 200 -25.24 -9.07 -8.33
C TRP A 200 -25.21 -8.33 -6.98
N ARG A 201 -25.56 -9.00 -5.89
CA ARG A 201 -25.47 -8.42 -4.54
C ARG A 201 -24.04 -8.03 -4.19
N ASP A 202 -23.09 -8.89 -4.51
CA ASP A 202 -21.67 -8.64 -4.24
C ASP A 202 -21.10 -7.56 -5.16
N LEU A 203 -21.50 -7.58 -6.44
CA LEU A 203 -21.11 -6.55 -7.40
C LEU A 203 -21.63 -5.17 -6.99
N LEU A 204 -22.90 -5.07 -6.57
CA LEU A 204 -23.48 -3.83 -6.08
C LEU A 204 -22.85 -3.39 -4.76
N GLY A 205 -22.54 -4.31 -3.84
CA GLY A 205 -21.85 -4.00 -2.59
C GLY A 205 -20.44 -3.45 -2.83
N LEU A 206 -19.70 -4.05 -3.76
CA LEU A 206 -18.39 -3.53 -4.22
C LEU A 206 -18.54 -2.17 -4.92
N GLY A 207 -19.55 -1.98 -5.77
CA GLY A 207 -19.85 -0.66 -6.35
C GLY A 207 -20.15 0.39 -5.28
N ALA A 208 -20.94 0.04 -4.26
CA ALA A 208 -21.26 0.90 -3.13
C ALA A 208 -20.03 1.27 -2.30
N SER A 209 -19.01 0.39 -2.21
CA SER A 209 -17.75 0.70 -1.53
C SER A 209 -16.98 1.86 -2.15
N LEU A 210 -17.22 2.19 -3.42
CA LEU A 210 -16.59 3.33 -4.09
C LEU A 210 -17.31 4.66 -3.82
N VAL A 211 -18.54 4.62 -3.31
CA VAL A 211 -19.35 5.82 -3.07
C VAL A 211 -18.66 6.83 -2.13
N PRO A 212 -18.07 6.43 -0.99
CA PRO A 212 -17.36 7.38 -0.12
C PRO A 212 -16.20 8.09 -0.83
N TYR A 213 -15.45 7.36 -1.67
CA TYR A 213 -14.37 7.96 -2.44
C TYR A 213 -14.89 8.98 -3.44
N PHE A 214 -15.92 8.65 -4.22
CA PHE A 214 -16.48 9.59 -5.20
C PHE A 214 -17.17 10.78 -4.53
N ALA A 215 -17.84 10.59 -3.39
CA ALA A 215 -18.40 11.67 -2.60
C ALA A 215 -17.28 12.64 -2.14
N TRP A 216 -16.15 12.09 -1.69
CA TRP A 216 -14.97 12.88 -1.36
C TRP A 216 -14.38 13.60 -2.58
N GLN A 217 -14.31 12.95 -3.74
CA GLN A 217 -13.85 13.61 -4.98
C GLN A 217 -14.73 14.79 -5.39
N LEU A 218 -16.06 14.68 -5.24
CA LEU A 218 -16.98 15.78 -5.52
C LEU A 218 -16.81 16.92 -4.51
N PHE A 219 -16.55 16.60 -3.25
CA PHE A 219 -16.20 17.60 -2.24
C PHE A 219 -14.90 18.33 -2.61
N LEU A 220 -13.86 17.60 -3.02
CA LEU A 220 -12.59 18.20 -3.47
C LEU A 220 -12.77 19.08 -4.70
N LEU A 221 -13.60 18.67 -5.67
CA LEU A 221 -13.93 19.51 -6.82
C LEU A 221 -14.58 20.82 -6.39
N ASN A 222 -15.53 20.78 -5.46
CA ASN A 222 -16.20 21.98 -4.97
C ASN A 222 -15.29 22.87 -4.14
N TRP A 223 -14.35 22.29 -3.40
CA TRP A 223 -13.45 23.02 -2.50
C TRP A 223 -12.19 23.57 -3.20
N LEU A 224 -11.52 22.73 -4.01
CA LEU A 224 -10.24 23.03 -4.65
C LEU A 224 -10.36 23.33 -6.15
N GLY A 225 -11.54 23.16 -6.74
CA GLY A 225 -11.79 23.42 -8.17
C GLY A 225 -11.34 22.30 -9.12
N GLU A 226 -10.70 21.25 -8.61
CA GLU A 226 -10.20 20.12 -9.41
C GLU A 226 -10.49 18.77 -8.76
N PHE A 227 -10.63 17.74 -9.59
CA PHE A 227 -10.63 16.36 -9.12
C PHE A 227 -9.21 15.94 -8.75
N GLY A 228 -9.04 15.30 -7.59
CA GLY A 228 -7.71 14.88 -7.18
C GLY A 228 -7.04 13.86 -8.11
N PHE A 229 -7.80 13.12 -8.92
CA PHE A 229 -7.22 12.08 -9.80
C PHE A 229 -6.69 12.72 -11.09
N ASN A 230 -7.07 13.97 -11.37
CA ASN A 230 -6.65 14.72 -12.52
C ASN A 230 -5.42 15.60 -12.22
N SER A 231 -5.18 15.92 -10.93
CA SER A 231 -4.01 16.67 -10.47
C SER A 231 -2.75 15.82 -10.28
N GLY A 232 -2.81 14.52 -10.59
CA GLY A 232 -1.67 13.60 -10.56
C GLY A 232 -0.80 13.65 -11.83
N GLN A 233 0.27 12.84 -11.85
CA GLN A 233 1.12 12.69 -13.03
C GLN A 233 0.36 12.02 -14.19
N PRO A 234 0.59 12.46 -15.45
CA PRO A 234 -0.11 11.92 -16.60
C PRO A 234 0.22 10.44 -16.82
N ILE A 235 -0.79 9.68 -17.26
CA ILE A 235 -0.64 8.27 -17.62
C ILE A 235 0.22 8.17 -18.88
N ILE A 236 1.21 7.26 -18.84
CA ILE A 236 2.04 6.92 -19.99
C ILE A 236 1.44 5.68 -20.65
N TRP A 237 0.85 5.84 -21.83
CA TRP A 237 0.15 4.77 -22.56
C TRP A 237 1.06 3.71 -23.18
N MET A 238 2.36 3.98 -23.27
CA MET A 238 3.33 3.00 -23.72
C MET A 238 3.65 2.02 -22.58
N PRO A 239 3.51 0.70 -22.76
CA PRO A 239 3.89 -0.28 -21.74
C PRO A 239 5.35 -0.12 -21.33
N PHE A 240 5.59 0.04 -20.04
CA PHE A 240 6.89 0.37 -19.44
C PHE A 240 7.52 1.67 -19.97
N GLY A 241 6.73 2.55 -20.60
CA GLY A 241 7.22 3.81 -21.16
C GLY A 241 7.86 4.71 -20.12
N GLY A 242 7.32 4.76 -18.89
CA GLY A 242 7.93 5.52 -17.80
C GLY A 242 9.33 5.03 -17.41
N TRP A 243 9.61 3.73 -17.51
CA TRP A 243 10.94 3.17 -17.28
C TRP A 243 11.88 3.47 -18.46
N LEU A 244 11.39 3.32 -19.69
CA LEU A 244 12.18 3.60 -20.90
C LEU A 244 12.56 5.09 -21.01
N MET A 245 11.73 6.01 -20.52
CA MET A 245 12.04 7.44 -20.50
C MET A 245 13.29 7.78 -19.68
N ILE A 246 13.72 6.92 -18.75
CA ILE A 246 14.97 7.13 -17.99
C ILE A 246 16.19 7.15 -18.92
N THR A 247 16.13 6.41 -20.04
CA THR A 247 17.20 6.41 -21.07
C THR A 247 17.45 7.78 -21.68
N GLN A 248 16.42 8.64 -21.72
CA GLN A 248 16.51 10.00 -22.24
C GLN A 248 17.24 10.94 -21.28
N ILE A 249 17.30 10.59 -19.99
CA ILE A 249 17.99 11.38 -18.96
C ILE A 249 19.46 10.93 -18.86
N SER A 250 19.69 9.64 -18.65
CA SER A 250 21.04 9.07 -18.57
C SER A 250 21.00 7.55 -18.76
N TRP A 251 21.88 7.05 -19.62
CA TRP A 251 22.04 5.62 -19.83
C TRP A 251 22.58 4.90 -18.60
N GLN A 252 23.50 5.51 -17.86
CA GLN A 252 24.06 4.96 -16.62
C GLN A 252 22.98 4.86 -15.53
N ALA A 253 22.19 5.92 -15.35
CA ALA A 253 21.07 5.90 -14.41
C ALA A 253 20.05 4.83 -14.78
N PHE A 254 19.72 4.71 -16.07
CA PHE A 254 18.84 3.65 -16.57
C PHE A 254 19.35 2.25 -16.22
N LEU A 255 20.63 1.96 -16.46
CA LEU A 255 21.20 0.64 -16.13
C LEU A 255 21.17 0.36 -14.62
N LEU A 256 21.59 1.32 -13.79
CA LEU A 256 21.61 1.17 -12.33
C LEU A 256 20.21 0.95 -11.77
N ILE A 257 19.25 1.76 -12.19
CA ILE A 257 17.85 1.64 -11.77
C ILE A 257 17.25 0.32 -12.29
N SER A 258 17.60 -0.11 -13.50
CA SER A 258 17.11 -1.37 -14.08
C SER A 258 17.59 -2.61 -13.32
N LEU A 259 18.79 -2.60 -12.73
CA LEU A 259 19.26 -3.69 -11.87
C LEU A 259 18.30 -3.95 -10.70
N LEU A 260 17.60 -2.92 -10.26
CA LEU A 260 16.58 -3.02 -9.23
C LEU A 260 15.19 -3.34 -9.80
N ILE A 261 14.76 -2.56 -10.79
CA ILE A 261 13.39 -2.57 -11.29
C ILE A 261 13.07 -3.84 -12.07
N VAL A 262 14.04 -4.37 -12.82
CA VAL A 262 13.84 -5.59 -13.59
C VAL A 262 13.48 -6.79 -12.70
N PRO A 263 14.27 -7.16 -11.67
CA PRO A 263 13.94 -8.29 -10.82
C PRO A 263 12.76 -8.03 -9.88
N LEU A 264 12.57 -6.81 -9.39
CA LEU A 264 11.49 -6.52 -8.43
C LEU A 264 10.14 -6.28 -9.09
N ALA A 265 10.10 -5.65 -10.26
CA ALA A 265 8.87 -5.17 -10.88
C ALA A 265 8.59 -5.85 -12.23
N LEU A 266 9.51 -5.79 -13.20
CA LEU A 266 9.22 -6.23 -14.58
C LEU A 266 9.08 -7.74 -14.69
N ILE A 267 10.03 -8.50 -14.13
CA ILE A 267 9.98 -9.97 -14.17
C ILE A 267 8.70 -10.48 -13.46
N PRO A 268 8.36 -10.02 -12.24
CA PRO A 268 7.09 -10.38 -11.62
C PRO A 268 5.87 -9.91 -12.42
N THR A 269 5.90 -8.74 -13.04
CA THR A 269 4.78 -8.28 -13.89
C THR A 269 4.53 -9.23 -15.05
N LEU A 270 5.58 -9.61 -15.79
CA LEU A 270 5.49 -10.57 -16.89
C LEU A 270 5.05 -11.95 -16.40
N ALA A 271 5.62 -12.43 -15.29
CA ALA A 271 5.18 -13.68 -14.66
C ALA A 271 3.70 -13.62 -14.25
N GLY A 272 3.25 -12.48 -13.74
CA GLY A 272 1.87 -12.23 -13.36
C GLY A 272 0.90 -12.34 -14.53
N PHE A 273 1.24 -11.80 -15.70
CA PHE A 273 0.47 -11.99 -16.93
C PHE A 273 0.42 -13.45 -17.34
N ILE A 274 1.57 -14.15 -17.37
CA ILE A 274 1.64 -15.56 -17.76
C ILE A 274 0.77 -16.41 -16.82
N ILE A 275 0.89 -16.20 -15.51
CA ILE A 275 0.09 -16.91 -14.49
C ILE A 275 -1.39 -16.61 -14.69
N SER A 276 -1.76 -15.34 -14.86
CA SER A 276 -3.16 -14.93 -14.96
C SER A 276 -3.83 -15.47 -16.22
N PHE A 277 -3.18 -15.33 -17.39
CA PHE A 277 -3.73 -15.84 -18.64
C PHE A 277 -3.79 -17.37 -18.69
N ARG A 278 -2.79 -18.07 -18.12
CA ARG A 278 -2.85 -19.54 -18.01
C ARG A 278 -4.00 -19.98 -17.11
N ALA A 279 -4.16 -19.38 -15.94
CA ALA A 279 -5.25 -19.70 -15.02
C ALA A 279 -6.62 -19.45 -15.67
N ILE A 280 -6.80 -18.29 -16.33
CA ILE A 280 -8.02 -17.95 -17.07
C ILE A 280 -8.29 -18.93 -18.22
N GLY A 281 -7.26 -19.28 -19.00
CA GLY A 281 -7.36 -20.26 -20.08
C GLY A 281 -7.75 -21.66 -19.60
N GLN A 282 -7.31 -22.02 -18.38
CA GLN A 282 -7.69 -23.25 -17.69
C GLN A 282 -9.06 -23.14 -16.97
N LYS A 283 -9.78 -22.03 -17.16
CA LYS A 283 -11.06 -21.72 -16.48
C LYS A 283 -10.95 -21.71 -14.95
N PHE A 284 -9.75 -21.48 -14.41
CA PHE A 284 -9.52 -21.29 -12.99
C PHE A 284 -9.79 -19.84 -12.62
N PHE A 285 -11.05 -19.55 -12.31
CA PHE A 285 -11.51 -18.21 -11.97
C PHE A 285 -11.48 -17.99 -10.47
N HIS A 286 -10.67 -17.01 -10.03
CA HIS A 286 -10.52 -16.65 -8.63
C HIS A 286 -10.14 -15.16 -8.49
N PRO A 287 -10.58 -14.44 -7.44
CA PRO A 287 -10.20 -13.04 -7.25
C PRO A 287 -8.70 -12.79 -7.25
N TYR A 288 -7.90 -13.72 -6.67
CA TYR A 288 -6.44 -13.60 -6.65
C TYR A 288 -5.82 -13.59 -8.05
N VAL A 289 -6.40 -14.32 -9.01
CA VAL A 289 -5.94 -14.32 -10.41
C VAL A 289 -6.17 -12.95 -11.03
N TYR A 290 -7.36 -12.38 -10.82
CA TYR A 290 -7.68 -11.04 -11.32
C TYR A 290 -6.90 -9.94 -10.60
N ALA A 291 -6.59 -10.12 -9.31
CA ALA A 291 -5.76 -9.18 -8.56
C ALA A 291 -4.33 -9.15 -9.12
N ILE A 292 -3.74 -10.30 -9.46
CA ILE A 292 -2.46 -10.35 -10.16
C ILE A 292 -2.57 -9.63 -11.51
N LEU A 293 -3.61 -9.94 -12.31
CA LEU A 293 -3.81 -9.34 -13.63
C LEU A 293 -3.91 -7.81 -13.56
N PHE A 294 -4.78 -7.26 -12.69
CA PHE A 294 -4.99 -5.82 -12.60
C PHE A 294 -3.76 -5.09 -12.03
N ASN A 295 -3.07 -5.66 -11.05
CA ASN A 295 -1.80 -5.09 -10.58
C ASN A 295 -0.73 -5.15 -11.68
N ALA A 296 -0.64 -6.24 -12.45
CA ALA A 296 0.31 -6.35 -13.56
C ALA A 296 0.00 -5.34 -14.69
N ILE A 297 -1.27 -5.12 -15.01
CA ILE A 297 -1.72 -4.08 -15.95
C ILE A 297 -1.33 -2.70 -15.43
N PHE A 298 -1.57 -2.42 -14.14
CA PHE A 298 -1.21 -1.15 -13.53
C PHE A 298 0.30 -0.86 -13.65
N MET A 299 1.14 -1.87 -13.45
CA MET A 299 2.59 -1.75 -13.61
C MET A 299 3.00 -1.30 -15.03
N LEU A 300 2.27 -1.69 -16.09
CA LEU A 300 2.62 -1.32 -17.47
C LEU A 300 2.56 0.19 -17.71
N PHE A 301 1.64 0.89 -17.05
CA PHE A 301 1.30 2.28 -17.36
C PHE A 301 1.74 3.27 -16.27
N LEU A 302 2.69 2.87 -15.42
CA LEU A 302 3.19 3.73 -14.36
C LEU A 302 3.93 4.97 -14.92
N PRO A 303 3.77 6.14 -14.28
CA PRO A 303 4.48 7.37 -14.64
C PRO A 303 6.01 7.23 -14.53
N HIS A 304 6.73 8.10 -15.26
CA HIS A 304 8.19 8.11 -15.27
C HIS A 304 8.80 8.42 -13.90
N LEU A 305 8.21 9.33 -13.12
CA LEU A 305 8.68 9.67 -11.76
C LEU A 305 8.61 8.46 -10.84
N THR A 306 7.55 7.66 -10.95
CA THR A 306 7.40 6.44 -10.15
C THR A 306 8.51 5.45 -10.45
N TYR A 307 8.89 5.28 -11.72
CA TYR A 307 10.01 4.41 -12.11
C TYR A 307 11.38 4.99 -11.77
N ARG A 308 11.54 6.31 -11.78
CA ARG A 308 12.79 6.98 -11.41
C ARG A 308 13.08 6.86 -9.92
N GLU A 309 12.05 6.96 -9.08
CA GLU A 309 12.17 6.87 -7.63
C GLU A 309 12.07 5.41 -7.16
N SER A 310 13.21 4.83 -6.76
CA SER A 310 13.26 3.43 -6.31
C SER A 310 12.30 3.13 -5.15
N SER A 311 12.13 4.08 -4.22
CA SER A 311 11.18 3.98 -3.11
C SER A 311 9.73 3.93 -3.57
N ALA A 312 9.37 4.67 -4.63
CA ALA A 312 8.03 4.68 -5.20
C ALA A 312 7.69 3.35 -5.89
N VAL A 313 8.61 2.80 -6.71
CA VAL A 313 8.42 1.49 -7.35
C VAL A 313 8.18 0.40 -6.31
N ILE A 314 9.02 0.34 -5.28
CA ILE A 314 8.91 -0.69 -4.24
C ILE A 314 7.54 -0.61 -3.57
N ARG A 315 7.06 0.59 -3.18
CA ARG A 315 5.71 0.76 -2.60
C ARG A 315 4.60 0.28 -3.53
N VAL A 316 4.70 0.57 -4.83
CA VAL A 316 3.66 0.21 -5.80
C VAL A 316 3.61 -1.29 -6.10
N VAL A 317 4.78 -1.93 -6.22
CA VAL A 317 4.91 -3.38 -6.48
C VAL A 317 4.25 -4.24 -5.39
N GLN A 318 4.07 -3.71 -4.18
CA GLN A 318 3.47 -4.42 -3.06
C GLN A 318 2.12 -5.06 -3.40
N GLY A 319 1.26 -4.38 -4.16
CA GLY A 319 -0.05 -4.93 -4.54
C GLY A 319 0.06 -6.19 -5.41
N LEU A 320 0.96 -6.18 -6.39
CA LEU A 320 1.32 -7.36 -7.17
C LEU A 320 1.91 -8.44 -6.26
N ALA A 321 2.72 -8.02 -5.29
CA ALA A 321 3.43 -8.92 -4.42
C ALA A 321 2.54 -9.78 -3.53
N VAL A 322 1.61 -9.11 -2.86
CA VAL A 322 0.61 -9.75 -2.02
C VAL A 322 -0.31 -10.63 -2.86
N SER A 323 -0.70 -10.18 -4.06
CA SER A 323 -1.55 -10.97 -4.97
C SER A 323 -0.88 -12.28 -5.39
N MET A 324 0.42 -12.25 -5.71
CA MET A 324 1.20 -13.45 -6.03
C MET A 324 1.38 -14.38 -4.83
N LEU A 325 1.63 -13.82 -3.64
CA LEU A 325 1.74 -14.60 -2.41
C LEU A 325 0.44 -15.36 -2.12
N LEU A 326 -0.70 -14.68 -2.19
CA LEU A 326 -2.01 -15.28 -1.95
C LEU A 326 -2.38 -16.32 -3.02
N PHE A 327 -2.05 -16.07 -4.29
CA PHE A 327 -2.23 -17.07 -5.34
C PHE A 327 -1.32 -18.29 -5.17
N GLY A 328 -0.06 -18.08 -4.78
CA GLY A 328 0.86 -19.16 -4.43
C GLY A 328 0.34 -20.00 -3.27
N ALA A 329 -0.28 -19.37 -2.29
CA ALA A 329 -0.91 -20.05 -1.16
C ALA A 329 -2.14 -20.87 -1.59
N LEU A 330 -3.05 -20.26 -2.37
CA LEU A 330 -4.23 -20.92 -2.90
C LEU A 330 -3.90 -22.16 -3.75
N THR A 331 -2.83 -22.10 -4.54
CA THR A 331 -2.41 -23.19 -5.43
C THR A 331 -1.42 -24.16 -4.78
N HIS A 332 -1.06 -23.94 -3.50
CA HIS A 332 0.01 -24.67 -2.80
C HIS A 332 1.33 -24.74 -3.58
N SER A 333 1.60 -23.73 -4.41
CA SER A 333 2.78 -23.71 -5.28
C SER A 333 4.01 -23.24 -4.49
N LYS A 334 4.82 -24.20 -4.04
CA LYS A 334 6.10 -23.93 -3.35
C LYS A 334 7.00 -22.99 -4.16
N ARG A 335 6.97 -23.07 -5.49
CA ARG A 335 7.79 -22.22 -6.37
C ARG A 335 7.39 -20.75 -6.26
N ILE A 336 6.10 -20.44 -6.35
CA ILE A 336 5.59 -19.07 -6.25
C ILE A 336 5.84 -18.52 -4.85
N LEU A 337 5.58 -19.32 -3.82
CA LEU A 337 5.83 -18.95 -2.43
C LEU A 337 7.32 -18.66 -2.16
N ASN A 338 8.22 -19.50 -2.65
CA ASN A 338 9.66 -19.28 -2.47
C ASN A 338 10.17 -18.07 -3.27
N TYR A 339 9.63 -17.82 -4.47
CA TYR A 339 9.99 -16.62 -5.22
C TYR A 339 9.46 -15.34 -4.56
N SER A 340 8.34 -15.41 -3.84
CA SER A 340 7.84 -14.24 -3.09
C SER A 340 8.82 -13.79 -1.98
N ILE A 341 9.62 -14.71 -1.42
CA ILE A 341 10.70 -14.38 -0.47
C ILE A 341 11.76 -13.49 -1.11
N LEU A 342 11.98 -13.58 -2.44
CA LEU A 342 12.99 -12.76 -3.11
C LEU A 342 12.71 -11.26 -3.01
N TRP A 343 11.46 -10.85 -2.82
CA TRP A 343 11.14 -9.45 -2.56
C TRP A 343 11.68 -8.92 -1.24
N LEU A 344 11.99 -9.79 -0.28
CA LEU A 344 12.66 -9.38 0.95
C LEU A 344 14.09 -8.90 0.71
N PHE A 345 14.73 -9.25 -0.41
CA PHE A 345 16.03 -8.68 -0.78
C PHE A 345 15.95 -7.18 -1.09
N ALA A 346 14.76 -6.64 -1.39
CA ALA A 346 14.59 -5.19 -1.55
C ALA A 346 14.91 -4.42 -0.25
N ASN A 347 14.92 -5.08 0.91
CA ASN A 347 15.28 -4.44 2.19
C ASN A 347 16.73 -3.96 2.23
N VAL A 348 17.62 -4.51 1.40
CA VAL A 348 19.01 -4.04 1.30
C VAL A 348 19.07 -2.55 0.99
N ILE A 349 18.14 -2.06 0.17
CA ILE A 349 18.07 -0.65 -0.23
C ILE A 349 17.68 0.23 0.95
N VAL A 350 16.69 -0.23 1.74
CA VAL A 350 16.21 0.50 2.90
C VAL A 350 17.33 0.62 3.94
N VAL A 351 18.09 -0.46 4.15
CA VAL A 351 19.23 -0.45 5.07
C VAL A 351 20.34 0.47 4.57
N SER A 352 20.66 0.45 3.27
CA SER A 352 21.69 1.34 2.69
C SER A 352 21.29 2.81 2.67
N SER A 353 19.99 3.13 2.77
CA SER A 353 19.51 4.52 2.87
C SER A 353 19.40 5.02 4.31
N ALA A 354 19.47 4.12 5.30
CA ALA A 354 19.34 4.43 6.72
C ALA A 354 20.71 4.49 7.45
N ALA A 355 21.77 4.02 6.80
CA ALA A 355 23.17 4.18 7.22
C ALA A 355 23.80 5.33 6.44
#